data_AF-A0A962UP60-F1
#
_entry.id   AF-A0A962UP60-F1
#
_cell.length_a   1.000
_cell.length_b   1.000
_cell.length_c   1.000
_cell.angle_alpha   90.00
_cell.angle_beta   90.00
_cell.angle_gamma   90.00
#
_symmetry.space_group_name_H-M   'P 1'
#
loop_
_entity.id
_entity.type
_entity.pdbx_description
1 polymer ?
#
loop_
_entity_poly.entity_id
_entity_poly.type
_entity_poly.pdbx_seq_one_letter_code
_entity_poly.pdbx_strand_id
1 'polypeptide(L)'
;QHALRAYTPREEKAVKTAADTFRPNPDFDTFDAITKLGVGEALVSTLQAKGVPSMVQRTLIRPPSSRLGPLTDAERAQVVATSPVAGQYDKAIDRESAYEVLAKRAEDMAKAEEEKRKREEAEKAREAEEKEREAEEKKAARRSSSGYQRQTVTEAAMKSIVRSVSTSLGRALVRGILGSLRR
;
A
#
# COMPACT_ATOMS: atom_id res chain seq x y z
N GLN A 1 17.60 1.20 -35.20
CA GLN A 1 17.56 2.68 -35.18
C GLN A 1 16.30 3.11 -35.92
N HIS A 2 15.44 3.91 -35.27
CA HIS A 2 14.13 4.32 -35.77
C HIS A 2 14.15 5.83 -36.05
N ALA A 3 13.75 6.19 -37.27
CA ALA A 3 13.68 7.55 -37.83
C ALA A 3 15.04 8.27 -37.97
N LEU A 4 15.41 8.60 -39.22
CA LEU A 4 16.50 9.53 -39.56
C LEU A 4 16.07 10.96 -39.19
N ARG A 5 15.99 11.24 -37.89
CA ARG A 5 15.75 12.59 -37.39
C ARG A 5 17.10 13.30 -37.37
N ALA A 6 17.29 14.21 -38.32
CA ALA A 6 18.45 15.07 -38.35
C ALA A 6 18.33 16.14 -37.27
N TYR A 7 19.17 16.07 -36.25
CA TYR A 7 19.21 17.06 -35.16
C TYR A 7 20.40 18.02 -35.30
N THR A 8 21.35 17.69 -36.17
CA THR A 8 22.53 18.52 -36.46
C THR A 8 22.56 18.94 -37.94
N PRO A 9 23.20 20.09 -38.27
CA PRO A 9 23.34 20.53 -39.66
C PRO A 9 24.06 19.52 -40.57
N ARG A 10 24.92 18.67 -40.00
CA ARG A 10 25.60 17.60 -40.74
C ARG A 10 24.63 16.48 -41.12
N GLU A 11 23.74 16.09 -40.20
CA GLU A 11 22.72 15.08 -40.45
C GLU A 11 21.66 15.57 -41.41
N GLU A 12 21.29 16.85 -41.35
CA GLU A 12 20.30 17.44 -42.26
C GLU A 12 20.79 17.38 -43.72
N LYS A 13 22.07 17.71 -43.94
CA LYS A 13 22.71 17.55 -45.25
C LYS A 13 22.71 16.09 -45.70
N ALA A 14 22.98 15.15 -44.80
CA ALA A 14 22.96 13.73 -45.12
C ALA A 14 21.55 13.24 -45.51
N VAL A 15 20.52 13.67 -44.78
CA VAL A 15 19.12 13.36 -45.10
C VAL A 15 18.70 13.98 -46.43
N LYS A 16 19.12 15.22 -46.71
CA LYS A 16 18.87 15.89 -47.99
C LYS A 16 19.49 15.14 -49.16
N THR A 17 20.78 14.79 -49.06
CA THR A 17 21.44 13.99 -50.08
C THR A 17 20.74 12.64 -50.29
N ALA A 18 20.29 11.98 -49.22
CA ALA A 18 19.55 10.72 -49.34
C ALA A 18 18.18 10.91 -50.04
N ALA A 19 17.44 11.98 -49.71
CA ALA A 19 16.18 12.32 -50.36
C ALA A 19 16.36 12.54 -51.87
N ASP A 20 17.43 13.25 -52.27
CA ASP A 20 17.74 13.58 -53.67
C ASP A 20 18.10 12.35 -54.52
N THR A 21 18.45 11.21 -53.90
CA THR A 21 18.71 9.96 -54.65
C THR A 21 17.45 9.27 -55.16
N PHE A 22 16.28 9.61 -54.61
CA PHE A 22 15.03 9.01 -55.04
C PHE A 22 14.49 9.68 -56.30
N ARG A 23 13.76 8.91 -57.11
CA ARG A 23 12.98 9.48 -58.23
C ARG A 23 11.83 10.31 -57.64
N PRO A 24 11.69 11.60 -58.00
CA PRO A 24 10.71 12.50 -57.40
C PRO A 24 9.28 12.02 -57.64
N ASN A 25 8.42 12.27 -56.66
CA ASN A 25 7.00 12.00 -56.73
C ASN A 25 6.24 13.34 -56.71
N PRO A 26 5.33 13.62 -57.66
CA PRO A 26 4.53 14.85 -57.65
C PRO A 26 3.56 14.93 -56.46
N ASP A 27 3.24 13.80 -55.82
CA ASP A 27 2.25 13.75 -54.73
C ASP A 27 2.82 14.24 -53.40
N PHE A 28 4.15 14.20 -53.20
CA PHE A 28 4.80 14.63 -51.96
C PHE A 28 6.29 14.95 -52.13
N ASP A 29 6.80 15.86 -51.29
CA ASP A 29 8.23 16.10 -51.20
C ASP A 29 8.94 15.00 -50.38
N THR A 30 10.02 14.45 -50.96
CA THR A 30 10.78 13.34 -50.40
C THR A 30 11.54 13.73 -49.14
N PHE A 31 12.09 14.94 -49.08
CA PHE A 31 12.86 15.39 -47.92
C PHE A 31 11.95 15.56 -46.70
N ASP A 32 10.82 16.24 -46.91
CA ASP A 32 9.76 16.39 -45.91
C ASP A 32 9.17 15.04 -45.48
N ALA A 33 8.99 14.10 -46.40
CA ALA A 33 8.44 12.80 -46.09
C ALA A 33 9.39 11.99 -45.19
N ILE A 34 10.70 11.95 -45.49
CA ILE A 34 11.70 11.19 -44.70
C ILE A 34 11.75 11.68 -43.24
N THR A 35 11.67 12.98 -43.01
CA THR A 35 11.71 13.57 -41.67
C THR A 35 10.45 13.31 -40.85
N LYS A 36 9.31 13.07 -41.50
CA LYS A 36 8.00 12.87 -40.87
C LYS A 36 7.57 11.39 -40.73
N LEU A 37 8.40 10.43 -41.15
CA LEU A 37 8.06 8.99 -41.07
C LEU A 37 7.86 8.49 -39.63
N GLY A 38 6.77 7.74 -39.42
CA GLY A 38 6.45 7.05 -38.17
C GLY A 38 7.05 5.65 -38.05
N VAL A 39 6.76 4.98 -36.92
CA VAL A 39 7.12 3.56 -36.73
C VAL A 39 6.30 2.69 -37.69
N GLY A 40 6.97 1.84 -38.47
CA GLY A 40 6.33 0.99 -39.46
C GLY A 40 6.07 1.67 -40.81
N GLU A 41 6.51 2.90 -41.01
CA GLU A 41 6.46 3.58 -42.31
C GLU A 41 7.83 3.63 -42.98
N ALA A 42 7.85 3.55 -44.31
CA ALA A 42 9.07 3.67 -45.10
C ALA A 42 8.83 4.33 -46.46
N LEU A 43 9.86 5.02 -46.96
CA LEU A 43 9.95 5.36 -48.37
C LEU A 43 10.60 4.20 -49.12
N VAL A 44 9.91 3.71 -50.14
CA VAL A 44 10.35 2.56 -50.95
C VAL A 44 10.33 2.97 -52.41
N SER A 45 11.42 2.66 -53.10
CA SER A 45 11.51 2.63 -54.56
C SER A 45 11.92 1.22 -54.96
N THR A 46 11.20 0.64 -55.91
CA THR A 46 11.48 -0.71 -56.43
C THR A 46 12.11 -0.61 -57.81
N LEU A 47 12.86 -1.62 -58.21
CA LEU A 47 13.40 -1.65 -59.57
C LEU A 47 12.33 -2.14 -60.54
N GLN A 48 12.13 -1.42 -61.63
CA GLN A 48 11.30 -1.85 -62.76
C GLN A 48 12.04 -2.92 -63.58
N ALA A 49 11.36 -3.51 -64.57
CA ALA A 49 11.87 -4.62 -65.39
C ALA A 49 13.24 -4.38 -66.05
N LYS A 50 13.63 -3.12 -66.30
CA LYS A 50 14.92 -2.73 -66.89
C LYS A 50 15.94 -2.22 -65.85
N GLY A 51 15.72 -2.48 -64.56
CA GLY A 51 16.59 -1.98 -63.48
C GLY A 51 16.45 -0.47 -63.21
N VAL A 52 15.44 0.18 -63.80
CA VAL A 52 15.16 1.61 -63.56
C VAL A 52 14.41 1.75 -62.23
N PRO A 53 14.84 2.61 -61.30
CA PRO A 53 14.10 2.87 -60.07
C PRO A 53 12.70 3.41 -60.35
N SER A 54 11.71 2.85 -59.69
CA SER A 54 10.33 3.36 -59.70
C SER A 54 10.26 4.69 -58.98
N MET A 55 9.15 5.42 -59.19
CA MET A 55 8.81 6.56 -58.34
C MET A 55 8.79 6.11 -56.88
N VAL A 56 9.30 6.96 -56.00
CA VAL A 56 9.29 6.70 -54.57
C VAL A 56 7.88 6.79 -54.03
N GLN A 57 7.52 5.85 -53.16
CA GLN A 57 6.21 5.81 -52.50
C GLN A 57 6.39 5.68 -51.00
N ARG A 58 5.46 6.29 -50.25
CA ARG A 58 5.32 6.06 -48.82
C ARG A 58 4.50 4.80 -48.60
N THR A 59 5.05 3.85 -47.86
CA THR A 59 4.46 2.53 -47.65
C THR A 59 4.49 2.14 -46.17
N LEU A 60 3.53 1.31 -45.77
CA LEU A 60 3.52 0.68 -44.45
C LEU A 60 4.22 -0.68 -44.53
N ILE A 61 5.19 -0.90 -43.66
CA ILE A 61 5.89 -2.17 -43.53
C ILE A 61 5.02 -3.11 -42.69
N ARG A 62 4.58 -4.20 -43.31
CA ARG A 62 3.95 -5.30 -42.59
C ARG A 62 5.02 -6.01 -41.74
N PRO A 63 4.90 -6.04 -40.40
CA PRO A 63 5.85 -6.79 -39.58
C PRO A 63 5.73 -8.29 -39.88
N PRO A 64 6.80 -9.08 -39.68
CA PRO A 64 6.70 -10.52 -39.74
C PRO A 64 5.65 -11.00 -38.73
N SER A 65 4.92 -12.06 -39.08
CA SER A 65 3.98 -12.70 -38.17
C SER A 65 4.74 -13.28 -36.98
N SER A 66 4.83 -12.53 -35.89
CA SER A 66 5.31 -13.00 -34.60
C SER A 66 4.11 -13.26 -33.69
N ARG A 67 4.15 -14.37 -32.94
CA ARG A 67 3.20 -14.58 -31.84
C ARG A 67 3.70 -13.79 -30.63
N LEU A 68 3.22 -12.56 -30.52
CA LEU A 68 3.42 -11.71 -29.35
C LEU A 68 2.38 -12.05 -28.30
N GLY A 69 2.82 -12.51 -27.12
CA GLY A 69 1.94 -12.85 -26.01
C GLY A 69 2.48 -14.00 -25.17
N PRO A 70 1.86 -14.27 -24.01
CA PRO A 70 2.24 -15.41 -23.18
C PRO A 70 2.02 -16.74 -23.93
N LEU A 71 2.82 -17.74 -23.59
CA LEU A 71 2.61 -19.13 -24.01
C LEU A 71 1.24 -19.62 -23.52
N THR A 72 0.62 -20.53 -24.27
CA THR A 72 -0.55 -21.24 -23.74
C THR A 72 -0.13 -22.15 -22.59
N ASP A 73 -1.06 -22.49 -21.71
CA ASP A 73 -0.80 -23.42 -20.60
C ASP A 73 -0.33 -24.79 -21.09
N ALA A 74 -0.86 -25.25 -22.24
CA ALA A 74 -0.47 -26.52 -22.86
C ALA A 74 0.99 -26.48 -23.35
N GLU A 75 1.40 -25.42 -24.06
CA GLU A 75 2.77 -25.25 -24.51
C GLU A 75 3.73 -25.11 -23.33
N ARG A 76 3.33 -24.36 -22.30
CA ARG A 76 4.10 -24.21 -21.06
C ARG A 76 4.31 -25.57 -20.40
N ALA A 77 3.27 -26.40 -20.29
CA ALA A 77 3.36 -27.73 -19.71
C ALA A 77 4.34 -28.63 -20.49
N GLN A 78 4.31 -28.60 -21.82
CA GLN A 78 5.26 -29.36 -22.66
C GLN A 78 6.71 -28.93 -22.45
N VAL A 79 6.96 -27.62 -22.38
CA VAL A 79 8.30 -27.08 -22.13
C VAL A 79 8.81 -27.48 -20.74
N VAL A 80 7.95 -27.38 -19.72
CA VAL A 80 8.30 -27.81 -18.35
C VAL A 80 8.60 -29.30 -18.29
N ALA A 81 7.81 -30.15 -18.97
CA ALA A 81 8.02 -31.60 -19.00
C ALA A 81 9.32 -32.02 -19.72
N THR A 82 9.76 -31.24 -20.70
CA THR A 82 11.01 -31.49 -21.45
C THR A 82 12.24 -30.94 -20.73
N SER A 83 12.05 -30.21 -19.62
CA SER A 83 13.13 -29.58 -18.88
C SER A 83 14.07 -30.61 -18.23
N PRO A 84 15.40 -30.40 -18.24
CA PRO A 84 16.35 -31.24 -17.53
C PRO A 84 16.13 -31.31 -16.01
N VAL A 85 15.39 -30.34 -15.45
CA VAL A 85 15.05 -30.26 -14.02
C VAL A 85 13.57 -30.55 -13.76
N ALA A 86 12.86 -31.14 -14.73
CA ALA A 86 11.49 -31.59 -14.54
C ALA A 86 11.38 -32.49 -13.30
N GLY A 87 10.40 -32.25 -12.44
CA GLY A 87 10.20 -32.96 -11.18
C GLY A 87 10.98 -32.40 -9.99
N GLN A 88 12.04 -31.62 -10.19
CA GLN A 88 12.89 -31.11 -9.10
C GLN A 88 12.31 -29.86 -8.45
N TYR A 89 11.76 -28.94 -9.25
CA TYR A 89 11.27 -27.63 -8.79
C TYR A 89 9.77 -27.41 -9.06
N ASP A 90 9.03 -28.48 -9.35
CA ASP A 90 7.63 -28.39 -9.78
C ASP A 90 6.68 -28.04 -8.62
N LYS A 91 7.10 -28.33 -7.38
CA LYS A 91 6.32 -28.04 -6.18
C LYS A 91 6.66 -26.64 -5.68
N ALA A 92 5.70 -25.74 -5.78
CA ALA A 92 5.77 -24.47 -5.07
C ALA A 92 5.74 -24.75 -3.55
N ILE A 93 6.81 -24.38 -2.86
CA ILE A 93 6.89 -24.47 -1.40
C ILE A 93 6.72 -23.05 -0.87
N ASP A 94 5.54 -22.76 -0.33
CA ASP A 94 5.30 -21.53 0.43
C ASP A 94 5.68 -21.79 1.90
N ARG A 95 6.70 -21.09 2.38
CA ARG A 95 7.23 -21.28 3.75
C ARG A 95 6.66 -20.18 4.63
N GLU A 96 6.24 -20.54 5.83
CA GLU A 96 5.86 -19.52 6.83
C GLU A 96 6.99 -18.51 7.00
N SER A 97 6.67 -17.25 6.74
CA SER A 97 7.65 -16.17 6.80
C SER A 97 7.95 -15.80 8.25
N ALA A 98 9.17 -15.31 8.51
CA ALA A 98 9.52 -14.78 9.83
C ALA A 98 8.56 -13.65 10.26
N TYR A 99 8.05 -12.89 9.29
CA TYR A 99 7.04 -11.86 9.50
C TYR A 99 5.73 -12.44 10.03
N GLU A 100 5.19 -13.49 9.41
CA GLU A 100 3.96 -14.15 9.87
C GLU A 100 4.12 -14.73 11.28
N VAL A 101 5.27 -15.35 11.58
CA VAL A 101 5.54 -15.90 12.91
C VAL A 101 5.60 -14.79 13.97
N LEU A 102 6.25 -13.66 13.66
CA LEU A 102 6.34 -12.53 14.58
C LEU A 102 5.00 -11.80 14.75
N ALA A 103 4.23 -11.66 13.67
CA ALA A 103 2.90 -11.06 13.71
C ALA A 103 1.94 -11.90 14.57
N LYS A 104 1.89 -13.22 14.38
CA LYS A 104 1.10 -14.14 15.22
C LYS A 104 1.49 -14.00 16.70
N ARG A 105 2.79 -13.99 17.02
CA ARG A 105 3.27 -13.79 18.40
C ARG A 105 2.85 -12.45 18.99
N ALA A 106 2.92 -11.37 18.22
CA ALA A 106 2.50 -10.05 18.67
C ALA A 106 0.99 -9.98 18.93
N GLU A 107 0.18 -10.58 18.06
CA GLU A 107 -1.26 -10.69 18.24
C GLU A 107 -1.63 -11.53 19.48
N ASP A 108 -0.96 -12.65 19.69
CA ASP A 108 -1.20 -13.52 20.85
C ASP A 108 -0.86 -12.81 22.16
N MET A 109 0.26 -12.06 22.19
CA MET A 109 0.61 -11.22 23.34
C MET A 109 -0.42 -10.12 23.59
N ALA A 110 -0.88 -9.43 22.54
CA ALA A 110 -1.88 -8.37 22.67
C ALA A 110 -3.22 -8.91 23.20
N LYS A 111 -3.66 -10.07 22.72
CA LYS A 111 -4.87 -10.74 23.21
C LYS A 111 -4.73 -11.17 24.68
N ALA A 112 -3.59 -11.74 25.06
CA ALA A 112 -3.32 -12.13 26.43
C ALA A 112 -3.31 -10.91 27.39
N GLU A 113 -2.74 -9.78 26.97
CA GLU A 113 -2.78 -8.54 27.73
C GLU A 113 -4.20 -7.97 27.86
N GLU A 114 -4.99 -8.01 26.79
CA GLU A 114 -6.40 -7.56 26.81
C GLU A 114 -7.25 -8.43 27.74
N GLU A 115 -7.10 -9.76 27.69
CA GLU A 115 -7.80 -10.67 28.60
C GLU A 115 -7.40 -10.43 30.05
N LYS A 116 -6.09 -10.20 30.32
CA LYS A 116 -5.61 -9.90 31.66
C LYS A 116 -6.21 -8.59 32.18
N ARG A 117 -6.22 -7.53 31.37
CA ARG A 117 -6.86 -6.25 31.73
C ARG A 117 -8.35 -6.40 32.01
N LYS A 118 -9.09 -7.15 31.19
CA LYS A 118 -10.52 -7.42 31.42
C LYS A 118 -10.77 -8.17 32.73
N ARG A 119 -9.91 -9.15 33.08
CA ARG A 119 -10.01 -9.86 34.36
C ARG A 119 -9.72 -8.93 35.55
N GLU A 120 -8.68 -8.11 35.46
CA GLU A 120 -8.34 -7.14 36.51
C GLU A 120 -9.43 -6.06 36.68
N GLU A 121 -10.06 -5.61 35.59
CA GLU A 121 -11.18 -4.66 35.64
C GLU A 121 -12.44 -5.30 36.25
N ALA A 122 -12.74 -6.55 35.89
CA ALA A 122 -13.86 -7.30 36.48
C ALA A 122 -13.65 -7.59 37.98
N GLU A 123 -12.43 -7.90 38.39
CA GLU A 123 -12.07 -8.11 39.80
C GLU A 123 -12.19 -6.79 40.60
N LYS A 124 -11.67 -5.69 40.07
CA LYS A 124 -11.82 -4.35 40.68
C LYS A 124 -13.28 -3.90 40.77
N ALA A 125 -14.10 -4.22 39.77
CA ALA A 125 -15.53 -3.91 39.81
C ALA A 125 -16.26 -4.71 40.90
N ARG A 126 -15.93 -5.99 41.07
CA ARG A 126 -16.47 -6.83 42.15
C ARG A 126 -16.05 -6.33 43.52
N GLU A 127 -14.77 -6.00 43.71
CA GLU A 127 -14.30 -5.41 44.97
C GLU A 127 -14.94 -4.05 45.28
N ALA A 128 -15.19 -3.23 44.26
CA ALA A 128 -15.86 -1.94 44.45
C ALA A 128 -17.33 -2.12 44.86
N GLU A 129 -18.04 -3.06 44.23
CA GLU A 129 -19.42 -3.39 44.57
C GLU A 129 -19.53 -3.99 45.99
N GLU A 130 -18.58 -4.84 46.38
CA GLU A 130 -18.50 -5.40 47.74
C GLU A 130 -18.22 -4.32 48.78
N LYS A 131 -17.28 -3.41 48.51
CA LYS A 131 -17.00 -2.23 49.37
C LYS A 131 -18.20 -1.28 49.48
N GLU A 132 -18.96 -1.09 48.40
CA GLU A 132 -20.19 -0.29 48.41
C GLU A 132 -21.30 -0.95 49.25
N ARG A 133 -21.51 -2.26 49.10
CA ARG A 133 -22.46 -3.04 49.92
C ARG A 133 -22.10 -3.01 51.40
N GLU A 134 -20.84 -3.23 51.76
CA GLU A 134 -20.39 -3.09 53.15
C GLU A 134 -20.59 -1.67 53.70
N ALA A 135 -20.34 -0.64 52.89
CA ALA A 135 -20.52 0.75 53.29
C ALA A 135 -22.01 1.12 53.46
N GLU A 136 -22.90 0.50 52.69
CA GLU A 136 -24.35 0.66 52.81
C GLU A 136 -24.90 -0.08 54.04
N GLU A 137 -24.42 -1.29 54.31
CA GLU A 137 -24.79 -2.09 55.48
C GLU A 137 -24.31 -1.42 56.80
N LYS A 138 -23.08 -0.88 56.82
CA LYS A 138 -22.56 -0.06 57.93
C LYS A 138 -23.35 1.25 58.13
N LYS A 139 -23.94 1.82 57.07
CA LYS A 139 -24.84 3.00 57.17
C LYS A 139 -26.24 2.63 57.67
N ALA A 140 -26.77 1.46 57.27
CA ALA A 140 -28.05 0.96 57.74
C ALA A 140 -28.00 0.59 59.24
N ALA A 141 -26.93 -0.08 59.69
CA ALA A 141 -26.71 -0.39 61.11
C ALA A 141 -26.54 0.86 61.99
N ARG A 142 -25.97 1.95 61.45
CA ARG A 142 -25.91 3.25 62.16
C ARG A 142 -27.25 3.99 62.21
N ARG A 143 -28.21 3.68 61.33
CA ARG A 143 -29.57 4.25 61.36
C ARG A 143 -30.49 3.54 62.34
N SER A 144 -30.21 2.28 62.70
CA SER A 144 -31.00 1.54 63.69
C SER A 144 -30.59 1.78 65.15
N SER A 145 -29.51 2.54 65.42
CA SER A 145 -29.02 2.82 66.78
C SER A 145 -29.10 4.29 67.21
N SER A 146 -29.79 5.16 66.46
CA SER A 146 -29.90 6.59 66.83
C SER A 146 -31.34 6.97 67.11
N GLY A 147 -31.77 6.63 68.32
CA GLY A 147 -32.78 7.42 69.01
C GLY A 147 -32.17 8.78 69.40
N TYR A 148 -32.76 9.85 68.86
CA TYR A 148 -32.81 11.17 69.47
C TYR A 148 -31.47 11.91 69.76
N GLN A 149 -30.89 12.56 68.75
CA GLN A 149 -30.06 13.77 68.95
C GLN A 149 -30.24 14.74 67.76
N ARG A 150 -30.61 15.98 68.08
CA ARG A 150 -30.77 17.10 67.13
C ARG A 150 -29.44 17.40 66.44
N GLN A 151 -29.44 17.44 65.11
CA GLN A 151 -28.30 17.86 64.31
C GLN A 151 -28.03 19.36 64.52
N THR A 152 -26.80 19.72 64.88
CA THR A 152 -26.29 21.08 64.85
C THR A 152 -25.73 21.39 63.46
N VAL A 153 -26.05 22.61 62.97
CA VAL A 153 -25.81 23.10 61.61
C VAL A 153 -24.32 23.17 61.21
N THR A 154 -23.41 22.96 62.16
CA THR A 154 -21.96 22.98 61.99
C THR A 154 -21.38 21.65 61.48
N GLU A 155 -22.05 20.51 61.69
CA GLU A 155 -21.50 19.19 61.33
C GLU A 155 -21.72 18.83 59.84
N ALA A 156 -22.77 19.38 59.22
CA ALA A 156 -23.08 19.18 57.80
C ALA A 156 -22.08 19.90 56.87
N ALA A 157 -21.49 21.01 57.31
CA ALA A 157 -20.51 21.78 56.55
C ALA A 157 -19.13 21.13 56.54
N MET A 158 -18.71 20.44 57.62
CA MET A 158 -17.43 19.71 57.63
C MET A 158 -17.45 18.46 56.74
N LYS A 159 -18.60 17.78 56.64
CA LYS A 159 -18.72 16.53 55.87
C LYS A 159 -18.74 16.72 54.35
N SER A 160 -19.13 17.91 53.88
CA SER A 160 -19.07 18.29 52.46
C SER A 160 -17.65 18.70 52.02
N ILE A 161 -16.86 19.29 52.92
CA ILE A 161 -15.47 19.71 52.65
C ILE A 161 -14.54 18.48 52.50
N VAL A 162 -14.75 17.41 53.26
CA VAL A 162 -13.92 16.18 53.14
C VAL A 162 -14.18 15.41 51.83
N ARG A 163 -15.38 15.50 51.25
CA ARG A 163 -15.74 14.78 50.01
C ARG A 163 -15.26 15.51 48.74
N SER A 164 -15.12 16.83 48.78
CA SER A 164 -14.64 17.63 47.63
C SER A 164 -13.11 17.61 47.49
N VAL A 165 -12.39 17.51 48.61
CA VAL A 165 -10.91 17.47 48.63
C VAL A 165 -10.36 16.12 48.14
N SER A 166 -11.10 15.02 48.33
CA SER A 166 -10.67 13.67 47.96
C SER A 166 -10.76 13.36 46.45
N THR A 167 -11.72 13.92 45.73
CA THR A 167 -11.92 13.60 44.29
C THR A 167 -11.04 14.46 43.36
N SER A 168 -10.59 15.62 43.84
CA SER A 168 -9.87 16.60 43.01
C SER A 168 -8.35 16.41 43.02
N LEU A 169 -7.78 15.90 44.12
CA LEU A 169 -6.33 15.67 44.25
C LEU A 169 -5.85 14.40 43.50
N GLY A 170 -6.72 13.40 43.30
CA GLY A 170 -6.35 12.15 42.61
C GLY A 170 -6.16 12.31 41.10
N ARG A 171 -6.99 13.14 40.43
CA ARG A 171 -6.91 13.34 38.97
C ARG A 171 -5.70 14.18 38.53
N ALA A 172 -5.18 15.04 39.40
CA ALA A 172 -4.01 15.88 39.11
C ALA A 172 -2.68 15.11 39.26
N LEU A 173 -2.55 14.28 40.30
CA LEU A 173 -1.33 13.49 40.54
C LEU A 173 -1.07 12.43 39.46
N VAL A 174 -2.13 11.77 38.97
CA VAL A 174 -2.01 10.77 37.89
C VAL A 174 -1.55 11.41 36.58
N ARG A 175 -1.98 12.64 36.27
CA ARG A 175 -1.53 13.37 35.07
C ARG A 175 -0.11 13.94 35.22
N GLY A 176 0.28 14.33 36.43
CA GLY A 176 1.62 14.86 36.72
C GLY A 176 2.73 13.81 36.67
N ILE A 177 2.46 12.58 37.11
CA ILE A 177 3.46 11.50 37.13
C ILE A 177 3.56 10.76 35.78
N LEU A 178 2.45 10.60 35.04
CA LEU A 178 2.48 9.95 33.72
C LEU A 178 2.80 10.89 32.55
N GLY A 179 2.64 12.21 32.74
CA GLY A 179 2.86 13.21 31.69
C GLY A 179 4.34 13.58 31.44
N SER A 180 5.24 13.28 32.39
CA SER A 180 6.67 13.60 32.27
C SER A 180 7.52 12.50 31.60
N LEU A 181 6.92 11.34 31.29
CA LEU A 181 7.59 10.19 30.66
C LEU A 181 7.30 10.04 29.15
N ARG A 182 6.60 11.01 28.54
CA ARG A 182 6.31 11.01 27.10
C ARG A 182 6.73 12.34 26.47
N ARG A 183 8.04 12.53 26.34
CA ARG A 183 8.66 13.35 25.30
C ARG A 183 9.83 12.57 24.71
#